data_AF-F1LC77-F1
#
_entry.id   AF-F1LC77-F1
#
_cell.length_a   1.000
_cell.length_b   1.000
_cell.length_c   1.000
_cell.angle_alpha   90.00
_cell.angle_beta   90.00
_cell.angle_gamma   90.00
#
_symmetry.space_group_name_H-M   'P 1'
#
loop_
_entity.id
_entity.type
_entity.pdbx_description
1 polymer ?
#
loop_
_entity_poly.entity_id
_entity_poly.type
_entity_poly.pdbx_seq_one_letter_code
_entity_poly.pdbx_strand_id
1 'polypeptide(L)'
;MLAFETIPAEKEGIAILKALDLLPANVKCWISFSCRDGTQTNHCESFAKVVSEVTKHPKVIAVGINCTPPKYISSLLRSAKSSCNGKPFVVYPNSGETYNVETKSWSDDKSTMRSIASYVNE
;
A
#
# COMPACT_ATOMS: atom_id res chain seq x y z
N MET A 1 -14.06 10.89 5.99
CA MET A 1 -13.27 9.64 5.87
C MET A 1 -11.80 10.01 5.90
N LEU A 2 -10.93 9.18 6.46
CA LEU A 2 -9.49 9.43 6.56
C LEU A 2 -8.71 8.53 5.60
N ALA A 3 -7.61 9.06 5.06
CA ALA A 3 -6.63 8.30 4.29
C ALA A 3 -5.33 8.27 5.10
N PHE A 4 -4.92 7.08 5.54
CA PHE A 4 -3.58 6.89 6.09
C PHE A 4 -2.72 6.29 4.98
N GLU A 5 -1.79 7.06 4.46
CA GLU A 5 -1.05 6.71 3.26
C GLU A 5 0.46 6.63 3.48
N THR A 6 1.13 5.87 2.61
CA THR A 6 2.58 5.66 2.66
C THR A 6 3.03 5.09 4.00
N ILE A 7 2.25 4.18 4.59
CA ILE A 7 2.63 3.54 5.85
C ILE A 7 3.75 2.51 5.54
N PRO A 8 4.95 2.63 6.11
CA PRO A 8 6.08 1.78 5.76
C PRO A 8 6.17 0.50 6.58
N ALA A 9 5.50 0.45 7.75
CA ALA A 9 5.71 -0.58 8.76
C ALA A 9 4.41 -1.08 9.39
N GLU A 10 4.39 -2.35 9.80
CA GLU A 10 3.27 -2.97 10.49
C GLU A 10 2.93 -2.24 11.80
N LYS A 11 3.97 -1.90 12.57
CA LYS A 11 3.83 -1.24 13.87
C LYS A 11 3.09 0.10 13.77
N GLU A 12 3.31 0.84 12.68
CA GLU A 12 2.62 2.10 12.41
C GLU A 12 1.15 1.86 12.05
N GLY A 13 0.87 0.84 11.22
CA GLY A 13 -0.50 0.38 10.95
C GLY A 13 -1.25 0.05 12.24
N ILE A 14 -0.65 -0.71 13.15
CA ILE A 14 -1.23 -1.05 14.46
C ILE A 14 -1.44 0.20 15.34
N ALA A 15 -0.50 1.15 15.32
CA ALA A 15 -0.63 2.40 16.05
C ALA A 15 -1.83 3.23 15.54
N ILE A 16 -2.05 3.25 14.22
CA ILE A 16 -3.24 3.86 13.62
C ILE A 16 -4.52 3.20 14.14
N LEU A 17 -4.58 1.85 14.22
CA LEU A 17 -5.77 1.17 14.75
C LEU A 17 -6.09 1.61 16.17
N LYS A 18 -5.07 1.68 17.04
CA LYS A 18 -5.23 2.16 18.42
C LYS A 18 -5.70 3.61 18.49
N ALA A 19 -5.21 4.47 17.60
CA ALA A 19 -5.67 5.85 17.51
C ALA A 19 -7.13 5.94 17.01
N LEU A 20 -7.52 5.06 16.08
CA LEU A 20 -8.89 5.00 15.57
C LEU A 20 -9.90 4.65 16.68
N ASP A 21 -9.54 3.86 17.68
CA ASP A 21 -10.42 3.54 18.82
C ASP A 21 -10.86 4.80 19.59
N LEU A 22 -10.01 5.83 19.63
CA LEU A 22 -10.27 7.10 20.31
C LEU A 22 -11.20 8.04 19.51
N LEU A 23 -11.43 7.76 18.24
CA LEU A 23 -12.25 8.59 17.36
C LEU A 23 -13.73 8.20 17.39
N PRO A 24 -14.66 9.09 17.01
CA PRO A 24 -16.08 8.76 16.88
C PRO A 24 -16.35 7.52 16.01
N ALA A 25 -17.42 6.78 16.32
CA ALA A 25 -17.74 5.49 15.67
C ALA A 25 -18.03 5.59 14.16
N ASN A 26 -18.48 6.77 13.70
CA ASN A 26 -18.77 7.05 12.29
C ASN A 26 -17.51 7.36 11.47
N VAL A 27 -16.33 7.51 12.09
CA VAL A 27 -15.08 7.67 11.35
C VAL A 27 -14.75 6.38 10.63
N LYS A 28 -14.51 6.50 9.32
CA LYS A 28 -14.02 5.44 8.44
C LYS A 28 -12.69 5.85 7.84
N CYS A 29 -11.86 4.87 7.50
CA CYS A 29 -10.59 5.09 6.83
C CYS A 29 -10.20 3.96 5.88
N TRP A 30 -9.23 4.25 5.01
CA TRP A 30 -8.36 3.23 4.45
C TRP A 30 -6.93 3.43 4.95
N ILE A 31 -6.16 2.35 4.91
CA ILE A 31 -4.73 2.37 5.20
C ILE A 31 -4.00 1.83 3.98
N SER A 32 -3.13 2.61 3.36
CA SER A 32 -2.27 2.17 2.27
C SER A 32 -0.81 2.10 2.69
N PHE A 33 -0.16 1.00 2.32
CA PHE A 33 1.23 0.75 2.64
C PHE A 33 2.14 1.06 1.46
N SER A 34 3.35 1.51 1.77
CA SER A 34 4.44 1.54 0.80
C SER A 34 5.27 0.26 0.94
N CYS A 35 5.46 -0.42 -0.18
CA CYS A 35 6.14 -1.69 -0.30
C CYS A 35 7.44 -1.58 -1.11
N ARG A 36 8.44 -2.36 -0.70
CA ARG A 36 9.77 -2.39 -1.34
C ARG A 36 9.85 -3.37 -2.51
N ASP A 37 8.99 -4.39 -2.49
CA ASP A 37 8.94 -5.47 -3.49
C ASP A 37 7.52 -6.05 -3.60
N GLY A 38 7.38 -7.19 -4.28
CA GLY A 38 6.11 -7.85 -4.55
C GLY A 38 5.44 -8.56 -3.36
N THR A 39 6.05 -8.59 -2.17
CA THR A 39 5.52 -9.31 -0.99
C THR A 39 5.72 -8.59 0.34
N GLN A 40 6.56 -7.56 0.42
CA GLN A 40 6.97 -6.93 1.67
C GLN A 40 6.72 -5.41 1.70
N THR A 41 6.38 -4.90 2.88
CA THR A 41 6.41 -3.47 3.21
C THR A 41 7.84 -2.91 3.14
N ASN A 42 7.99 -1.58 3.17
CA ASN A 42 9.31 -0.95 3.23
C ASN A 42 10.12 -1.31 4.48
N HIS A 43 9.46 -1.64 5.59
CA HIS A 43 10.09 -2.11 6.82
C HIS A 43 10.24 -3.64 6.89
N CYS A 44 10.06 -4.34 5.77
CA CYS A 44 10.32 -5.78 5.58
C CYS A 44 9.32 -6.74 6.25
N GLU A 45 8.13 -6.27 6.62
CA GLU A 45 7.06 -7.17 7.04
C GLU A 45 6.33 -7.77 5.83
N SER A 46 5.77 -8.97 6.00
CA SER A 46 4.91 -9.58 4.97
C SER A 46 3.64 -8.74 4.77
N PHE A 47 3.43 -8.24 3.57
CA PHE A 47 2.26 -7.43 3.23
C PHE A 47 0.94 -8.15 3.53
N ALA A 48 0.86 -9.45 3.25
CA ALA A 48 -0.32 -10.27 3.56
C ALA A 48 -0.63 -10.32 5.07
N LYS A 49 0.40 -10.44 5.92
CA LYS A 49 0.22 -10.42 7.38
C LYS A 49 -0.27 -9.06 7.87
N VAL A 50 0.33 -7.99 7.37
CA VAL A 50 -0.06 -6.61 7.72
C VAL A 50 -1.51 -6.34 7.31
N VAL A 51 -1.90 -6.74 6.09
CA VAL A 51 -3.28 -6.64 5.59
C VAL A 51 -4.25 -7.43 6.47
N SER A 52 -3.90 -8.67 6.85
CA SER A 52 -4.70 -9.49 7.76
C SER A 52 -4.97 -8.78 9.08
N GLU A 53 -3.97 -8.12 9.65
CA GLU A 53 -4.09 -7.44 10.94
C GLU A 53 -4.96 -6.18 10.84
N VAL A 54 -4.66 -5.27 9.92
CA VAL A 54 -5.36 -3.97 9.85
C VAL A 54 -6.81 -4.10 9.43
N THR A 55 -7.15 -5.09 8.60
CA THR A 55 -8.50 -5.27 8.09
C THR A 55 -9.48 -5.86 9.10
N LYS A 56 -8.99 -6.34 10.27
CA LYS A 56 -9.83 -6.74 11.40
C LYS A 56 -10.56 -5.56 12.04
N HIS A 57 -10.01 -4.35 11.90
CA HIS A 57 -10.57 -3.18 12.56
C HIS A 57 -11.83 -2.65 11.84
N PRO A 58 -12.97 -2.45 12.54
CA PRO A 58 -14.26 -2.13 11.90
C PRO A 58 -14.33 -0.74 11.26
N LYS A 59 -13.42 0.18 11.64
CA LYS A 59 -13.29 1.51 11.01
C LYS A 59 -12.41 1.49 9.74
N VAL A 60 -11.69 0.40 9.48
CA VAL A 60 -10.94 0.19 8.24
C VAL A 60 -11.89 -0.39 7.20
N ILE A 61 -12.22 0.39 6.18
CA ILE A 61 -13.16 -0.02 5.12
C ILE A 61 -12.45 -0.49 3.85
N ALA A 62 -11.18 -0.17 3.70
CA ALA A 62 -10.33 -0.63 2.61
C ALA A 62 -8.86 -0.64 3.06
N VAL A 63 -8.03 -1.40 2.34
CA VAL A 63 -6.58 -1.46 2.55
C VAL A 63 -5.88 -1.28 1.22
N GLY A 64 -4.67 -0.78 1.18
CA GLY A 64 -4.10 -0.35 -0.10
C GLY A 64 -2.60 -0.40 -0.21
N ILE A 65 -2.15 -0.03 -1.41
CA ILE A 65 -0.75 0.11 -1.77
C ILE A 65 -0.60 1.45 -2.48
N ASN A 66 0.34 2.27 -2.04
CA ASN A 66 0.69 3.50 -2.73
C ASN A 66 2.19 3.78 -2.67
N CYS A 67 2.67 4.68 -3.53
CA CYS A 67 4.09 5.05 -3.57
C CYS A 67 5.04 3.85 -3.81
N THR A 68 4.54 2.80 -4.46
CA THR A 68 5.27 1.58 -4.81
C THR A 68 5.36 1.45 -6.33
N PRO A 69 6.49 0.98 -6.88
CA PRO A 69 6.62 0.72 -8.31
C PRO A 69 5.47 -0.15 -8.87
N PRO A 70 4.84 0.24 -10.01
CA PRO A 70 3.71 -0.48 -10.60
C PRO A 70 3.97 -1.98 -10.79
N LYS A 71 5.21 -2.35 -11.15
CA LYS A 71 5.64 -3.75 -11.35
C LYS A 71 5.44 -4.68 -10.14
N TYR A 72 5.30 -4.15 -8.93
CA TYR A 72 5.09 -4.96 -7.72
C TYR A 72 3.63 -5.11 -7.32
N ILE A 73 2.73 -4.27 -7.85
CA ILE A 73 1.34 -4.16 -7.41
C ILE A 73 0.59 -5.49 -7.54
N SER A 74 0.62 -6.11 -8.72
CA SER A 74 -0.13 -7.34 -8.98
C SER A 74 0.33 -8.49 -8.07
N SER A 75 1.63 -8.56 -7.75
CA SER A 75 2.17 -9.54 -6.79
C SER A 75 1.67 -9.28 -5.37
N LEU A 76 1.69 -8.01 -4.92
CA LEU A 76 1.24 -7.62 -3.59
C LEU A 76 -0.27 -7.90 -3.42
N LEU A 77 -1.09 -7.52 -4.40
CA LEU A 77 -2.53 -7.79 -4.41
C LEU A 77 -2.82 -9.29 -4.32
N ARG A 78 -2.12 -10.11 -5.12
CA ARG A 78 -2.25 -11.58 -5.06
C ARG A 78 -1.83 -12.12 -3.70
N SER A 79 -0.73 -11.62 -3.12
CA SER A 79 -0.22 -12.10 -1.82
C SER A 79 -1.22 -11.88 -0.69
N ALA A 80 -1.99 -10.78 -0.72
CA ALA A 80 -2.88 -10.38 0.36
C ALA A 80 -4.37 -10.69 0.09
N LYS A 81 -4.72 -11.21 -1.09
CA LYS A 81 -6.12 -11.44 -1.52
C LYS A 81 -6.92 -12.26 -0.50
N SER A 82 -6.34 -13.32 0.04
CA SER A 82 -7.01 -14.17 1.04
C SER A 82 -6.99 -13.58 2.46
N SER A 83 -6.20 -12.53 2.69
CA SER A 83 -5.99 -11.91 4.00
C SER A 83 -6.76 -10.60 4.18
N CYS A 84 -7.40 -10.05 3.14
CA CYS A 84 -8.05 -8.74 3.22
C CYS A 84 -9.39 -8.73 3.95
N ASN A 85 -9.86 -9.86 4.51
CA ASN A 85 -11.14 -9.97 5.22
C ASN A 85 -12.33 -9.40 4.41
N GLY A 86 -12.31 -9.61 3.08
CA GLY A 86 -13.33 -9.11 2.16
C GLY A 86 -13.30 -7.60 1.92
N LYS A 87 -12.33 -6.86 2.48
CA LYS A 87 -12.16 -5.42 2.24
C LYS A 87 -11.60 -5.19 0.83
N PRO A 88 -12.11 -4.19 0.09
CA PRO A 88 -11.55 -3.83 -1.20
C PRO A 88 -10.13 -3.27 -1.07
N PHE A 89 -9.37 -3.37 -2.17
CA PHE A 89 -8.07 -2.73 -2.29
C PHE A 89 -8.18 -1.32 -2.87
N VAL A 90 -7.36 -0.39 -2.38
CA VAL A 90 -7.14 0.94 -2.98
C VAL A 90 -5.69 1.03 -3.46
N VAL A 91 -5.47 1.35 -4.73
CA VAL A 91 -4.14 1.28 -5.33
C VAL A 91 -3.85 2.53 -6.14
N TYR A 92 -2.73 3.18 -5.84
CA TYR A 92 -2.24 4.37 -6.54
C TYR A 92 -0.69 4.35 -6.51
N PRO A 93 -0.06 3.60 -7.43
CA PRO A 93 1.39 3.42 -7.43
C PRO A 93 2.11 4.72 -7.82
N ASN A 94 3.43 4.74 -7.66
CA ASN A 94 4.23 5.81 -8.26
C ASN A 94 4.37 5.58 -9.78
N SER A 95 5.06 6.50 -10.47
CA SER A 95 5.30 6.42 -11.91
C SER A 95 6.19 5.24 -12.33
N GLY A 96 6.93 4.64 -11.40
CA GLY A 96 7.99 3.66 -11.67
C GLY A 96 9.36 4.29 -11.91
N GLU A 97 9.45 5.62 -11.93
CA GLU A 97 10.71 6.35 -12.08
C GLU A 97 11.65 6.06 -10.92
N THR A 98 12.96 6.12 -11.20
CA THR A 98 13.99 6.06 -10.16
C THR A 98 14.49 7.46 -9.87
N TYR A 99 14.52 7.83 -8.60
CA TYR A 99 15.09 9.10 -8.16
C TYR A 99 16.61 8.97 -8.06
N ASN A 100 17.35 9.80 -8.80
CA ASN A 100 18.79 9.90 -8.69
C ASN A 100 19.13 10.97 -7.64
N VAL A 101 19.76 10.55 -6.54
CA VAL A 101 20.12 11.41 -5.42
C VAL A 101 21.24 12.41 -5.75
N GLU A 102 22.15 12.05 -6.67
CA GLU A 102 23.29 12.90 -7.05
C GLU A 102 22.83 14.06 -7.92
N THR A 103 21.99 13.78 -8.92
CA THR A 103 21.47 14.79 -9.85
C THR A 103 20.18 15.46 -9.34
N LYS A 104 19.59 14.94 -8.25
CA LYS A 104 18.29 15.36 -7.70
C LYS A 104 17.17 15.36 -8.74
N SER A 105 17.20 14.37 -9.63
CA SER A 105 16.27 14.27 -10.75
C SER A 105 15.64 12.88 -10.81
N TRP A 106 14.47 12.79 -11.43
CA TRP A 106 13.87 11.52 -11.81
C TRP A 106 14.46 11.06 -13.13
N SER A 107 14.77 9.78 -13.23
CA SER A 107 15.24 9.16 -14.46
C SER A 107 14.29 8.05 -14.88
N ASP A 108 13.80 8.17 -16.11
CA ASP A 108 13.15 7.10 -16.83
C ASP A 108 14.20 6.17 -17.44
N ASP A 109 14.24 4.91 -17.03
CA ASP A 109 14.71 3.88 -17.96
C ASP A 109 13.55 3.51 -18.89
N LYS A 110 13.41 4.27 -19.98
CA LYS A 110 12.33 4.11 -20.97
C LYS A 110 12.32 2.71 -21.62
N SER A 111 13.38 1.93 -21.47
CA SER A 111 13.45 0.56 -22.03
C SER A 111 12.67 -0.46 -21.19
N THR A 112 12.40 -0.18 -19.91
CA THR A 112 11.77 -1.12 -18.97
C THR A 112 10.43 -0.64 -18.40
N MET A 113 10.09 0.64 -18.58
CA MET A 113 8.86 1.26 -18.07
C MET A 113 7.67 1.03 -19.00
N ARG A 114 6.55 0.57 -18.41
CA ARG A 114 5.23 0.51 -19.07
C ARG A 114 4.30 1.53 -18.42
N SER A 115 3.35 2.06 -19.19
CA SER A 115 2.33 2.98 -18.66
C SER A 115 1.56 2.35 -17.50
N ILE A 116 1.24 3.11 -16.46
CA ILE A 116 0.38 2.64 -15.34
C ILE A 116 -0.92 2.03 -15.87
N ALA A 117 -1.48 2.59 -16.95
CA ALA A 117 -2.71 2.09 -17.57
C ALA A 117 -2.59 0.63 -18.06
N SER A 118 -1.38 0.15 -18.43
CA SER A 118 -1.21 -1.23 -18.88
C SER A 118 -1.34 -2.25 -17.74
N TYR A 119 -1.23 -1.83 -16.49
CA TYR A 119 -1.34 -2.70 -15.32
C TYR A 119 -2.79 -2.94 -14.85
N VAL A 120 -3.76 -2.17 -15.35
CA VAL A 120 -5.15 -2.20 -14.85
C VAL A 120 -5.84 -3.55 -15.09
N ASN A 121 -5.41 -4.29 -16.11
CA ASN A 121 -6.01 -5.56 -16.52
C ASN A 121 -5.15 -6.80 -16.14
N GLU A 122 -4.11 -6.63 -15.32
CA GLU A 122 -3.32 -7.75 -14.78
C GLU A 122 -4.02 -8.51 -13.65
#